data_AF-A0A669BMG7-F1
#
_entry.id   AF-A0A669BMG7-F1
#
_cell.length_a   1.000
_cell.length_b   1.000
_cell.length_c   1.000
_cell.angle_alpha   90.00
_cell.angle_beta   90.00
_cell.angle_gamma   90.00
#
_symmetry.space_group_name_H-M   'P 1'
#
loop_
_entity.id
_entity.type
_entity.pdbx_description
1 polymer ?
#
loop_
_entity_poly.entity_id
_entity_poly.type
_entity_poly.pdbx_seq_one_letter_code
_entity_poly.pdbx_strand_id
1 'polypeptide(L)'
;MADDGESLESWLNKATNPSNRQEDWEYIMSFCDQINKELEGPQISVRLLAYKIQSPQDWEAMQALTVCGEIISLLFCFCRFLKLLGNLMKKRVIEMLYSWTVSLPDETKIAEAYQMLKLQGIVSADPEIPLDATLVPSPSPRPKNPVFDDEKKSKRLAELLKSKKPEDLQEANRLIKNMVKEDEVRTQKATKQKSTLEAVNNSIKLLNEMLAHFSPEDSTDADRELIRELYGDCDKLRQTVVQLATETEDNDSSLGDILQANDDLSQVINLYKKIVEGQTMNGEAGGHQTQTSVSAGKFEAKLQKMCVFSKHFLCALSFSLEATSTPIISEGIHAWSAPLSIKSQADDSPLLRSLSPVLPLSQSSPGRGQEVSLANVFVPLDTIKPSKVCPVTAYDKNGVRVLLHFATDSPPGRPDVLVMVASMLNTATQPVKNIVLQAAVPRTMKVKLQPPSGTELASFNPILPPAAITQIMLLANPLKEKVRMRYKLIFTLGEQPFTEVGEVNDFPPVDKWGAL
;
A
#
# COMPACT_ATOMS: atom_id res chain seq x y z
N MET A 1 34.38 -26.47 0.69
CA MET A 1 33.47 -26.40 -0.48
C MET A 1 32.43 -25.37 -0.10
N ALA A 2 32.48 -24.21 -0.76
CA ALA A 2 31.57 -23.11 -0.49
C ALA A 2 30.22 -23.43 -1.13
N ASP A 3 29.16 -23.25 -0.36
CA ASP A 3 27.77 -23.31 -0.82
C ASP A 3 27.53 -22.07 -1.68
N ASP A 4 27.64 -22.23 -3.01
CA ASP A 4 27.35 -21.18 -3.99
C ASP A 4 25.84 -20.95 -4.01
N GLY A 5 25.35 -20.02 -3.17
CA GLY A 5 23.97 -19.56 -3.24
C GLY A 5 23.66 -19.04 -4.65
N GLU A 6 22.72 -19.69 -5.33
CA GLU A 6 22.37 -19.35 -6.72
C GLU A 6 21.75 -17.94 -6.80
N SER A 7 22.44 -17.01 -7.45
CA SER A 7 22.02 -15.62 -7.60
C SER A 7 20.85 -15.44 -8.57
N LEU A 8 20.15 -14.31 -8.45
CA LEU A 8 19.03 -13.93 -9.33
C LEU A 8 19.39 -13.94 -10.83
N GLU A 9 20.64 -13.58 -11.16
CA GLU A 9 21.17 -13.65 -12.53
C GLU A 9 21.39 -15.10 -12.99
N SER A 10 21.82 -16.00 -12.10
CA SER A 10 21.97 -17.43 -12.39
C SER A 10 20.63 -18.07 -12.76
N TRP A 11 19.60 -17.84 -11.96
CA TRP A 11 18.26 -18.38 -12.23
C TRP A 11 17.67 -17.85 -13.53
N LEU A 12 17.84 -16.55 -13.82
CA LEU A 12 17.39 -16.00 -15.10
C LEU A 12 18.15 -16.60 -16.28
N ASN A 13 19.45 -16.80 -16.17
CA ASN A 13 20.27 -17.40 -17.23
C ASN A 13 19.88 -18.85 -17.51
N LYS A 14 19.49 -19.61 -16.48
CA LYS A 14 18.94 -20.98 -16.65
C LYS A 14 17.56 -20.95 -17.31
N ALA A 15 16.67 -20.05 -16.88
CA ALA A 15 15.32 -19.89 -17.43
C ALA A 15 15.32 -19.38 -18.88
N THR A 16 16.34 -18.61 -19.29
CA THR A 16 16.44 -17.99 -20.63
C THR A 16 17.52 -18.63 -21.51
N ASN A 17 18.00 -19.82 -21.17
CA ASN A 17 19.10 -20.44 -21.90
C ASN A 17 18.67 -20.76 -23.36
N PRO A 18 19.45 -20.36 -24.37
CA PRO A 18 19.16 -20.67 -25.78
C PRO A 18 19.09 -22.17 -26.10
N SER A 19 19.67 -23.01 -25.24
CA SER A 19 19.69 -24.47 -25.39
C SER A 19 18.40 -25.14 -24.88
N ASN A 20 17.53 -24.40 -24.20
CA ASN A 20 16.26 -24.92 -23.70
C ASN A 20 15.36 -25.31 -24.87
N ARG A 21 14.79 -26.52 -24.85
CA ARG A 21 13.87 -26.98 -25.90
C ARG A 21 12.42 -26.53 -25.66
N GLN A 22 12.09 -26.22 -24.41
CA GLN A 22 10.78 -25.81 -23.93
C GLN A 22 10.95 -24.95 -22.67
N GLU A 23 9.87 -24.30 -22.25
CA GLU A 23 9.83 -23.50 -21.03
C GLU A 23 10.08 -24.37 -19.80
N ASP A 24 11.08 -24.01 -19.00
CA ASP A 24 11.45 -24.73 -17.79
C ASP A 24 10.88 -24.01 -16.56
N TRP A 25 9.67 -24.43 -16.18
CA TRP A 25 8.89 -23.81 -15.12
C TRP A 25 9.57 -23.84 -13.76
N GLU A 26 10.45 -24.81 -13.49
CA GLU A 26 11.19 -24.88 -12.23
C GLU A 26 12.17 -23.71 -12.10
N TYR A 27 12.86 -23.34 -13.19
CA TYR A 27 13.75 -22.19 -13.21
C TYR A 27 13.00 -20.86 -13.19
N ILE A 28 11.84 -20.78 -13.85
CA ILE A 28 10.99 -19.58 -13.85
C ILE A 28 10.45 -19.31 -12.43
N MET A 29 9.91 -20.34 -11.77
CA MET A 29 9.41 -20.22 -10.40
C MET A 29 10.52 -19.91 -9.41
N SER A 30 11.69 -20.55 -9.54
CA SER A 30 12.85 -20.28 -8.67
C SER A 30 13.38 -18.85 -8.84
N PHE A 31 13.38 -18.31 -10.06
CA PHE A 31 13.68 -16.91 -10.32
C PHE A 31 12.66 -15.97 -9.65
N CYS A 32 11.36 -16.26 -9.78
CA CYS A 32 10.29 -15.49 -9.13
C CYS A 32 10.38 -15.50 -7.60
N ASP A 33 10.68 -16.65 -7.00
CA ASP A 33 10.87 -16.77 -5.56
C ASP A 33 12.12 -16.01 -5.09
N GLN A 34 13.20 -16.06 -5.87
CA GLN A 34 14.44 -15.35 -5.56
C GLN A 34 14.26 -13.82 -5.64
N ILE A 35 13.43 -13.32 -6.57
CA ILE A 35 13.04 -11.90 -6.63
C ILE A 35 12.42 -11.42 -5.32
N ASN A 36 11.59 -12.26 -4.68
CA ASN A 36 10.91 -11.91 -3.44
C ASN A 36 11.82 -12.04 -2.20
N LYS A 37 12.91 -12.82 -2.29
CA LYS A 37 13.88 -13.02 -1.21
C LYS A 37 14.96 -11.93 -1.17
N GLU A 38 15.28 -11.32 -2.31
CA GLU A 38 16.27 -10.24 -2.40
C GLU A 38 15.62 -8.85 -2.27
N LEU A 39 16.19 -8.00 -1.40
CA LEU A 39 15.68 -6.64 -1.12
C LEU A 39 15.64 -5.73 -2.37
N GLU A 40 16.59 -5.92 -3.29
CA GLU A 40 16.63 -5.25 -4.61
C GLU A 40 16.21 -6.17 -5.77
N GLY A 41 15.68 -7.37 -5.46
CA GLY A 41 15.30 -8.38 -6.44
C GLY A 41 14.39 -7.87 -7.55
N PRO A 42 13.32 -7.09 -7.25
CA PRO A 42 12.47 -6.50 -8.28
C PRO A 42 13.17 -5.47 -9.19
N GLN A 43 14.13 -4.71 -8.66
CA GLN A 43 14.88 -3.73 -9.45
C GLN A 43 15.97 -4.39 -10.31
N ILE A 44 16.63 -5.41 -9.76
CA ILE A 44 17.66 -6.21 -10.44
C ILE A 44 17.02 -7.05 -11.55
N SER A 45 15.88 -7.70 -11.29
CA SER A 45 15.17 -8.53 -12.28
C SER A 45 14.72 -7.73 -13.50
N VAL A 46 14.17 -6.53 -13.29
CA VAL A 46 13.77 -5.63 -14.40
C VAL A 46 14.96 -5.30 -15.30
N ARG A 47 16.14 -5.02 -14.72
CA ARG A 47 17.35 -4.73 -15.50
C ARG A 47 17.84 -5.94 -16.29
N LEU A 48 17.85 -7.11 -15.66
CA LEU A 48 18.32 -8.36 -16.27
C LEU A 48 17.36 -8.83 -17.39
N LEU A 49 16.05 -8.76 -17.15
CA LEU A 49 15.03 -9.08 -18.15
C LEU A 49 15.07 -8.11 -19.33
N ALA A 50 15.27 -6.81 -19.08
CA ALA A 50 15.43 -5.83 -20.15
C ALA A 50 16.63 -6.12 -21.05
N TYR A 51 17.73 -6.63 -20.49
CA TYR A 51 18.90 -7.07 -21.24
C TYR A 51 18.61 -8.33 -22.07
N LYS A 52 17.94 -9.33 -21.46
CA LYS A 52 17.61 -10.60 -22.11
C LYS A 52 16.57 -10.48 -23.21
N ILE A 53 15.57 -9.61 -23.06
CA ILE A 53 14.58 -9.30 -24.10
C ILE A 53 15.23 -8.61 -25.31
N GLN A 54 16.31 -7.86 -25.09
CA GLN A 54 17.09 -7.22 -26.16
C GLN A 54 18.16 -8.14 -26.75
N SER A 55 18.18 -9.42 -26.36
CA SER A 55 19.14 -10.38 -26.92
C SER A 55 18.99 -10.51 -28.44
N PRO A 56 20.09 -10.58 -29.20
CA PRO A 56 20.05 -10.84 -30.64
C PRO A 56 19.61 -12.28 -30.97
N GLN A 57 19.44 -13.15 -29.97
CA GLN A 57 18.91 -14.49 -30.14
C GLN A 57 17.40 -14.52 -29.88
N ASP A 58 16.63 -14.76 -30.94
CA ASP A 58 15.16 -14.72 -30.90
C ASP A 58 14.55 -15.63 -29.83
N TRP A 59 15.15 -16.81 -29.59
CA TRP A 59 14.66 -17.77 -28.61
C TRP A 59 14.94 -17.38 -27.16
N GLU A 60 16.08 -16.74 -26.88
CA GLU A 60 16.41 -16.20 -25.54
C GLU A 60 15.50 -15.01 -25.21
N ALA A 61 15.30 -14.12 -26.20
CA ALA A 61 14.40 -12.98 -26.05
C ALA A 61 12.93 -13.41 -25.83
N MET A 62 12.50 -14.49 -26.49
CA MET A 62 11.16 -15.06 -26.34
C MET A 62 10.95 -15.65 -24.94
N GLN A 63 11.89 -16.45 -24.45
CA GLN A 63 11.83 -17.01 -23.09
C GLN A 63 11.85 -15.90 -22.01
N ALA A 64 12.66 -14.84 -22.22
CA ALA A 64 12.69 -13.69 -21.31
C ALA A 64 11.35 -12.94 -21.28
N LEU A 65 10.60 -12.94 -22.39
CA LEU A 65 9.27 -12.35 -22.46
C LEU A 65 8.21 -13.20 -21.74
N THR A 66 8.29 -14.54 -21.83
CA THR A 66 7.44 -15.45 -21.03
C THR A 66 7.65 -15.22 -19.53
N VAL A 67 8.90 -15.15 -19.08
CA VAL A 67 9.25 -14.85 -17.68
C VAL A 67 8.67 -13.49 -17.25
N CYS A 68 8.70 -12.48 -18.13
CA CYS A 68 8.06 -11.20 -17.85
C CYS A 68 6.53 -11.31 -17.74
N GLY A 69 5.89 -12.11 -18.59
CA GLY A 69 4.44 -12.35 -18.57
C GLY A 69 3.93 -12.84 -17.22
N GLU A 70 4.66 -13.77 -16.60
CA GLU A 70 4.32 -14.33 -15.29
C GLU A 70 4.58 -13.33 -14.14
N ILE A 71 5.66 -12.53 -14.24
CA ILE A 71 5.97 -11.46 -13.26
C ILE A 71 4.94 -10.31 -13.32
N ILE A 72 4.26 -10.13 -14.46
CA ILE A 72 3.25 -9.07 -14.66
C ILE A 72 1.98 -9.27 -13.79
N SER A 73 1.73 -10.48 -13.26
CA SER A 73 0.73 -10.66 -12.19
C SER A 73 1.07 -9.92 -10.90
N LEU A 74 2.33 -9.51 -10.68
CA LEU A 74 2.75 -8.92 -9.41
C LEU A 74 3.03 -7.41 -9.41
N LEU A 75 3.34 -6.71 -10.52
CA LEU A 75 3.52 -5.25 -10.43
C LEU A 75 3.58 -4.48 -11.77
N PHE A 76 2.73 -3.44 -11.86
CA PHE A 76 2.83 -2.08 -12.43
C PHE A 76 3.90 -1.67 -13.49
N CYS A 77 4.57 -2.57 -14.20
CA CYS A 77 5.69 -2.25 -15.10
C CYS A 77 5.33 -2.19 -16.60
N PHE A 78 4.08 -2.52 -16.97
CA PHE A 78 3.68 -2.68 -18.37
C PHE A 78 3.81 -1.41 -19.23
N CYS A 79 3.50 -0.23 -18.69
CA CYS A 79 3.46 1.02 -19.48
C CYS A 79 4.85 1.57 -19.86
N ARG A 80 5.93 1.14 -19.19
CA ARG A 80 7.30 1.64 -19.46
C ARG A 80 8.03 0.80 -20.51
N PHE A 81 7.65 -0.47 -20.67
CA PHE A 81 8.28 -1.45 -21.56
C PHE A 81 7.82 -1.38 -23.02
N LEU A 82 6.57 -1.00 -23.28
CA LEU A 82 6.02 -0.88 -24.65
C LEU A 82 6.75 0.14 -25.54
N LYS A 83 7.49 1.08 -24.95
CA LYS A 83 8.20 2.13 -25.68
C LYS A 83 9.56 1.71 -26.25
N LEU A 84 10.05 0.52 -25.89
CA LEU A 84 11.39 0.02 -26.28
C LEU A 84 11.37 -1.10 -27.34
N LEU A 85 10.20 -1.64 -27.70
CA LEU A 85 10.11 -2.78 -28.62
C LEU A 85 9.99 -2.31 -30.08
N GLY A 86 11.00 -2.65 -30.89
CA GLY A 86 11.07 -2.38 -32.32
C GLY A 86 10.01 -3.13 -33.14
N ASN A 87 9.94 -2.80 -34.44
CA ASN A 87 8.83 -3.12 -35.36
C ASN A 87 8.49 -4.62 -35.53
N LEU A 88 9.36 -5.57 -35.18
CA LEU A 88 9.13 -7.02 -35.36
C LEU A 88 8.31 -7.68 -34.23
N MET A 89 8.26 -7.06 -33.03
CA MET A 89 7.56 -7.63 -31.86
C MET A 89 6.14 -7.07 -31.67
N LYS A 90 5.71 -6.12 -32.51
CA LYS A 90 4.41 -5.46 -32.39
C LYS A 90 3.23 -6.43 -32.45
N LYS A 91 3.27 -7.42 -33.35
CA LYS A 91 2.14 -8.34 -33.55
C LYS A 91 1.85 -9.23 -32.34
N ARG A 92 2.88 -9.85 -31.75
CA ARG A 92 2.75 -10.73 -30.57
C ARG A 92 2.43 -9.95 -29.29
N VAL A 93 2.97 -8.76 -29.13
CA VAL A 93 2.62 -7.87 -28.00
C VAL A 93 1.16 -7.42 -28.07
N ILE A 94 0.65 -7.17 -29.29
CA ILE A 94 -0.77 -6.86 -29.52
C ILE A 94 -1.65 -8.08 -29.22
N GLU A 95 -1.25 -9.29 -29.67
CA GLU A 95 -1.96 -10.55 -29.36
C GLU A 95 -2.03 -10.82 -27.85
N MET A 96 -0.93 -10.60 -27.12
CA MET A 96 -0.86 -10.78 -25.67
C MET A 96 -1.63 -9.70 -24.89
N LEU A 97 -1.56 -8.45 -25.34
CA LEU A 97 -2.35 -7.38 -24.71
C LEU A 97 -3.85 -7.58 -24.95
N TYR A 98 -4.24 -8.03 -26.14
CA TYR A 98 -5.62 -8.38 -26.45
C TYR A 98 -6.09 -9.58 -25.63
N SER A 99 -5.30 -10.65 -25.50
CA SER A 99 -5.67 -11.80 -24.67
C SER A 99 -5.88 -11.41 -23.21
N TRP A 100 -5.09 -10.47 -22.67
CA TRP A 100 -5.29 -9.92 -21.32
C TRP A 100 -6.55 -9.05 -21.20
N THR A 101 -6.94 -8.29 -22.23
CA THR A 101 -8.25 -7.60 -22.20
C THR A 101 -9.42 -8.56 -22.15
N VAL A 102 -9.25 -9.80 -22.67
CA VAL A 102 -10.27 -10.85 -22.66
C VAL A 102 -10.23 -11.66 -21.37
N SER A 103 -9.04 -11.99 -20.84
CA SER A 103 -8.87 -12.81 -19.63
C SER A 103 -8.98 -12.02 -18.32
N LEU A 104 -8.81 -10.70 -18.35
CA LEU A 104 -8.87 -9.81 -17.18
C LEU A 104 -9.86 -8.63 -17.42
N PRO A 105 -11.18 -8.89 -17.53
CA PRO A 105 -12.16 -7.86 -17.87
C PRO A 105 -12.34 -6.77 -16.80
N ASP A 106 -12.00 -7.07 -15.54
CA ASP A 106 -12.14 -6.14 -14.41
C ASP A 106 -11.00 -5.11 -14.34
N GLU A 107 -9.89 -5.32 -15.06
CA GLU A 107 -8.75 -4.40 -15.09
C GLU A 107 -8.91 -3.34 -16.20
N THR A 108 -9.71 -2.31 -15.90
CA THR A 108 -10.08 -1.25 -16.86
C THR A 108 -8.87 -0.55 -17.50
N LYS A 109 -7.74 -0.45 -16.79
CA LYS A 109 -6.52 0.17 -17.32
C LYS A 109 -5.87 -0.60 -18.46
N ILE A 110 -6.01 -1.94 -18.47
CA ILE A 110 -5.47 -2.80 -19.53
C ILE A 110 -6.33 -2.62 -20.79
N ALA A 111 -7.66 -2.59 -20.62
CA ALA A 111 -8.60 -2.28 -21.69
C ALA A 111 -8.39 -0.86 -22.25
N GLU A 112 -8.24 0.15 -21.39
CA GLU A 112 -7.96 1.53 -21.78
C GLU A 112 -6.64 1.67 -22.54
N ALA A 113 -5.58 0.98 -22.10
CA ALA A 113 -4.29 0.98 -22.78
C ALA A 113 -4.37 0.34 -24.17
N TYR A 114 -5.09 -0.78 -24.31
CA TYR A 114 -5.31 -1.42 -25.61
C TYR A 114 -6.15 -0.54 -26.56
N GLN A 115 -7.21 0.09 -26.05
CA GLN A 115 -8.04 1.03 -26.83
C GLN A 115 -7.25 2.29 -27.24
N MET A 116 -6.36 2.79 -26.38
CA MET A 116 -5.48 3.91 -26.72
C MET A 116 -4.50 3.56 -27.83
N LEU A 117 -3.99 2.32 -27.88
CA LEU A 117 -3.13 1.83 -28.96
C LEU A 117 -3.88 1.65 -30.29
N LYS A 118 -5.17 1.27 -30.24
CA LYS A 118 -6.07 1.30 -31.40
C LYS A 118 -6.31 2.72 -31.92
N LEU A 119 -6.63 3.65 -31.02
CA LEU A 119 -6.89 5.06 -31.37
C LEU A 119 -5.66 5.77 -31.97
N GLN A 120 -4.46 5.34 -31.59
CA GLN A 120 -3.20 5.85 -32.15
C GLN A 120 -2.79 5.19 -33.48
N GLY A 121 -3.59 4.25 -34.01
CA GLY A 121 -3.32 3.57 -35.29
C GLY A 121 -2.16 2.56 -35.23
N ILE A 122 -1.74 2.16 -34.03
CA ILE A 122 -0.68 1.16 -33.81
C ILE A 122 -1.23 -0.27 -33.94
N VAL A 123 -2.53 -0.45 -33.67
CA VAL A 123 -3.28 -1.70 -33.82
C VAL A 123 -4.31 -1.52 -34.94
N SER A 124 -4.08 -2.15 -36.09
CA SER A 124 -4.94 -2.00 -37.27
C SER A 124 -6.16 -2.93 -37.29
N ALA A 125 -6.11 -4.08 -36.60
CA ALA A 125 -7.20 -5.04 -36.46
C ALA A 125 -7.02 -5.90 -35.21
N ASP A 126 -8.11 -6.38 -34.61
CA ASP A 126 -8.07 -7.32 -33.49
C ASP A 126 -7.55 -8.70 -33.94
N PRO A 127 -6.63 -9.33 -33.20
CA PRO A 127 -6.14 -10.67 -33.54
C PRO A 127 -7.17 -11.75 -33.19
N GLU A 128 -7.38 -12.70 -34.09
CA GLU A 128 -8.20 -13.89 -33.85
C GLU A 128 -7.43 -14.86 -32.94
N ILE A 129 -7.92 -15.08 -31.72
CA ILE A 129 -7.37 -16.08 -30.79
C ILE A 129 -8.11 -17.41 -31.02
N PRO A 130 -7.42 -18.52 -31.36
CA PRO A 130 -8.00 -19.86 -31.33
C PRO A 130 -8.42 -20.24 -29.91
N LEU A 131 -9.67 -20.65 -29.74
CA LEU A 131 -10.41 -20.86 -28.48
C LEU A 131 -9.98 -22.05 -27.61
N ASP A 132 -8.69 -22.40 -27.50
CA ASP A 132 -8.29 -23.70 -26.91
C ASP A 132 -7.33 -23.64 -25.69
N ALA A 133 -7.46 -22.64 -24.83
CA ALA A 133 -6.68 -22.56 -23.57
C ALA A 133 -7.52 -22.16 -22.35
N THR A 134 -8.64 -22.86 -22.14
CA THR A 134 -9.54 -22.72 -20.96
C THR A 134 -9.04 -23.44 -19.70
N LEU A 135 -7.73 -23.61 -19.51
CA LEU A 135 -7.14 -24.24 -18.32
C LEU A 135 -6.04 -23.39 -17.70
N VAL A 136 -6.42 -22.26 -17.10
CA VAL A 136 -5.66 -21.66 -16.00
C VAL A 136 -6.65 -21.42 -14.85
N PRO A 137 -6.40 -21.98 -13.65
CA PRO A 137 -7.31 -21.82 -12.52
C PRO A 137 -7.42 -20.33 -12.18
N SER A 138 -8.65 -19.87 -11.99
CA SER A 138 -8.96 -18.51 -11.54
C SER A 138 -8.03 -18.11 -10.39
N PRO A 139 -7.28 -16.99 -10.49
CA PRO A 139 -6.53 -16.50 -9.35
C PRO A 139 -7.53 -16.13 -8.26
N SER A 140 -7.33 -16.70 -7.07
CA SER A 140 -8.16 -16.41 -5.90
C SER A 140 -8.37 -14.90 -5.77
N PRO A 141 -9.61 -14.42 -5.56
CA PRO A 141 -9.88 -13.00 -5.44
C PRO A 141 -8.95 -12.38 -4.40
N ARG A 142 -8.23 -11.31 -4.80
CA ARG A 142 -7.39 -10.50 -3.90
C ARG A 142 -8.17 -10.23 -2.61
N PRO A 143 -7.53 -10.32 -1.42
CA PRO A 143 -8.20 -10.07 -0.16
C PRO A 143 -8.86 -8.68 -0.22
N LYS A 144 -10.20 -8.68 -0.22
CA LYS A 144 -11.00 -7.47 -0.19
C LYS A 144 -10.65 -6.76 1.10
N ASN A 145 -10.04 -5.59 0.99
CA ASN A 145 -9.80 -4.76 2.16
C ASN A 145 -11.18 -4.32 2.68
N PRO A 146 -11.62 -4.70 3.90
CA PRO A 146 -12.99 -4.44 4.39
C PRO A 146 -13.32 -2.95 4.58
N VAL A 147 -12.35 -2.07 4.35
CA VAL A 147 -12.46 -0.60 4.38
C VAL A 147 -13.58 -0.07 3.48
N PHE A 148 -13.88 -0.76 2.38
CA PHE A 148 -14.82 -0.29 1.37
C PHE A 148 -16.22 -0.90 1.45
N ASP A 149 -16.58 -1.57 2.55
CA ASP A 149 -17.97 -2.04 2.73
C ASP A 149 -18.98 -0.91 2.88
N ASP A 150 -18.54 0.26 3.37
CA ASP A 150 -19.39 1.45 3.36
C ASP A 150 -19.30 2.14 1.99
N GLU A 151 -20.02 1.56 1.02
CA GLU A 151 -20.13 2.02 -0.37
C GLU A 151 -20.47 3.53 -0.44
N LYS A 152 -21.15 4.06 0.58
CA LYS A 152 -21.48 5.49 0.71
C LYS A 152 -20.27 6.34 1.09
N LYS A 153 -19.45 5.91 2.06
CA LYS A 153 -18.21 6.61 2.44
C LYS A 153 -17.20 6.60 1.28
N SER A 154 -17.10 5.48 0.56
CA SER A 154 -16.25 5.34 -0.63
C SER A 154 -16.61 6.32 -1.75
N LYS A 155 -17.89 6.36 -2.13
CA LYS A 155 -18.41 7.28 -3.16
C LYS A 155 -18.18 8.74 -2.78
N ARG A 156 -18.47 9.10 -1.52
CA ARG A 156 -18.25 10.47 -1.02
C ARG A 156 -16.78 10.87 -1.04
N LEU A 157 -15.86 9.96 -0.67
CA LEU A 157 -14.43 10.22 -0.74
C LEU A 157 -13.99 10.46 -2.20
N ALA A 158 -14.46 9.65 -3.14
CA ALA A 158 -14.15 9.81 -4.56
C ALA A 158 -14.66 11.14 -5.13
N GLU A 159 -15.86 11.59 -4.72
CA GLU A 159 -16.42 12.89 -5.09
C GLU A 159 -15.57 14.05 -4.53
N LEU A 160 -15.18 13.98 -3.25
CA LEU A 160 -14.38 15.02 -2.59
C LEU A 160 -12.98 15.14 -3.22
N LEU A 161 -12.34 14.02 -3.57
CA LEU A 161 -11.03 14.00 -4.23
C LEU A 161 -11.07 14.51 -5.68
N LYS A 162 -12.22 14.44 -6.35
CA LYS A 162 -12.41 14.97 -7.71
C LYS A 162 -12.68 16.49 -7.72
N SER A 163 -13.03 17.07 -6.58
CA SER A 163 -13.28 18.49 -6.46
C SER A 163 -11.99 19.32 -6.53
N LYS A 164 -12.08 20.52 -7.11
CA LYS A 164 -10.98 21.49 -7.16
C LYS A 164 -11.02 22.49 -6.00
N LYS A 165 -12.02 22.38 -5.11
CA LYS A 165 -12.16 23.30 -3.97
C LYS A 165 -11.23 22.88 -2.83
N PRO A 166 -10.52 23.81 -2.19
CA PRO A 166 -9.63 23.49 -1.09
C PRO A 166 -10.37 22.92 0.14
N GLU A 167 -11.61 23.33 0.36
CA GLU A 167 -12.47 22.83 1.46
C GLU A 167 -12.83 21.34 1.28
N ASP A 168 -13.16 20.93 0.06
CA ASP A 168 -13.51 19.53 -0.24
C ASP A 168 -12.30 18.59 -0.08
N LEU A 169 -11.09 19.06 -0.44
CA LEU A 169 -9.85 18.33 -0.22
C LEU A 169 -9.49 18.22 1.27
N GLN A 170 -9.77 19.24 2.08
CA GLN A 170 -9.62 19.16 3.53
C GLN A 170 -10.59 18.13 4.14
N GLU A 171 -11.83 18.09 3.66
CA GLU A 171 -12.81 17.09 4.08
C GLU A 171 -12.42 15.67 3.65
N ALA A 172 -11.86 15.51 2.44
CA ALA A 172 -11.30 14.23 1.98
C ALA A 172 -10.17 13.75 2.92
N ASN A 173 -9.22 14.63 3.26
CA ASN A 173 -8.12 14.30 4.16
C ASN A 173 -8.60 13.92 5.56
N ARG A 174 -9.64 14.60 6.07
CA ARG A 174 -10.28 14.25 7.35
C ARG A 174 -10.96 12.89 7.28
N LEU A 175 -11.68 12.61 6.19
CA LEU A 175 -12.37 11.34 5.96
C LEU A 175 -11.37 10.18 5.85
N ILE A 176 -10.28 10.35 5.09
CA ILE A 176 -9.19 9.36 4.99
C ILE A 176 -8.61 9.06 6.37
N LYS A 177 -8.30 10.09 7.17
CA LYS A 177 -7.75 9.91 8.53
C LYS A 177 -8.67 9.10 9.44
N ASN A 178 -9.99 9.31 9.35
CA ASN A 178 -10.96 8.55 10.13
C ASN A 178 -11.10 7.11 9.61
N MET A 179 -11.16 6.91 8.29
CA MET A 179 -11.24 5.58 7.68
C MET A 179 -10.02 4.73 8.03
N VAL A 180 -8.80 5.29 8.01
CA VAL A 180 -7.58 4.58 8.41
C VAL A 180 -7.62 4.18 9.88
N LYS A 181 -8.10 5.06 10.76
CA LYS A 181 -8.25 4.72 12.19
C LYS A 181 -9.30 3.66 12.45
N GLU A 182 -10.47 3.77 11.80
CA GLU A 182 -11.53 2.76 11.87
C GLU A 182 -11.02 1.41 11.35
N ASP A 183 -10.22 1.41 10.28
CA ASP A 183 -9.65 0.20 9.70
C ASP A 183 -8.57 -0.44 10.56
N GLU A 184 -7.68 0.36 11.15
CA GLU A 184 -6.70 -0.14 12.11
C GLU A 184 -7.41 -0.84 13.29
N VAL A 185 -8.45 -0.22 13.85
CA VAL A 185 -9.24 -0.82 14.93
C VAL A 185 -9.98 -2.09 14.46
N ARG A 186 -10.57 -2.08 13.27
CA ARG A 186 -11.26 -3.25 12.70
C ARG A 186 -10.28 -4.41 12.48
N THR A 187 -9.13 -4.12 11.90
CA THR A 187 -8.07 -5.10 11.62
C THR A 187 -7.55 -5.68 12.92
N GLN A 188 -7.25 -4.87 13.92
CA GLN A 188 -6.84 -5.35 15.24
C GLN A 188 -7.92 -6.22 15.91
N LYS A 189 -9.21 -5.84 15.81
CA LYS A 189 -10.33 -6.65 16.32
C LYS A 189 -10.39 -8.01 15.61
N ALA A 190 -10.30 -8.02 14.28
CA ALA A 190 -10.33 -9.25 13.48
C ALA A 190 -9.11 -10.15 13.78
N THR A 191 -7.91 -9.58 13.93
CA THR A 191 -6.71 -10.33 14.32
C THR A 191 -6.86 -10.93 15.71
N LYS A 192 -7.39 -10.18 16.68
CA LYS A 192 -7.66 -10.67 18.04
C LYS A 192 -8.68 -11.81 18.04
N GLN A 193 -9.78 -11.65 17.30
CA GLN A 193 -10.80 -12.69 17.14
C GLN A 193 -10.17 -13.96 16.55
N LYS A 194 -9.46 -13.84 15.42
CA LYS A 194 -8.81 -14.97 14.75
C LYS A 194 -7.82 -15.69 15.67
N SER A 195 -6.92 -14.96 16.32
CA SER A 195 -5.95 -15.55 17.26
C SER A 195 -6.63 -16.26 18.44
N THR A 196 -7.74 -15.72 18.94
CA THR A 196 -8.52 -16.36 20.01
C THR A 196 -9.16 -17.66 19.50
N LEU A 197 -9.77 -17.67 18.31
CA LEU A 197 -10.39 -18.87 17.74
C LEU A 197 -9.35 -19.97 17.44
N GLU A 198 -8.15 -19.58 16.98
CA GLU A 198 -7.03 -20.51 16.79
C GLU A 198 -6.58 -21.12 18.13
N ALA A 199 -6.45 -20.32 19.19
CA ALA A 199 -6.12 -20.81 20.53
C ALA A 199 -7.18 -21.80 21.04
N VAL A 200 -8.47 -21.48 20.84
CA VAL A 200 -9.59 -22.36 21.19
C VAL A 200 -9.50 -23.71 20.46
N ASN A 201 -9.32 -23.69 19.14
CA ASN A 201 -9.21 -24.91 18.34
C ASN A 201 -8.03 -25.78 18.78
N ASN A 202 -6.87 -25.17 19.06
CA ASN A 202 -5.69 -25.87 19.53
C ASN A 202 -5.90 -26.49 20.92
N SER A 203 -6.47 -25.73 21.87
CA SER A 203 -6.77 -26.21 23.21
C SER A 203 -7.81 -27.34 23.20
N ILE A 204 -8.86 -27.24 22.39
CA ILE A 204 -9.88 -28.31 22.23
C ILE A 204 -9.24 -29.58 21.67
N LYS A 205 -8.43 -29.47 20.61
CA LYS A 205 -7.75 -30.62 19.99
C LYS A 205 -6.85 -31.33 20.99
N LEU A 206 -5.99 -30.57 21.67
CA LEU A 206 -5.04 -31.12 22.63
C LEU A 206 -5.76 -31.76 23.83
N LEU A 207 -6.80 -31.10 24.38
CA LEU A 207 -7.56 -31.66 25.48
C LEU A 207 -8.30 -32.94 25.07
N ASN A 208 -8.89 -32.99 23.86
CA ASN A 208 -9.51 -34.22 23.34
C ASN A 208 -8.49 -35.35 23.16
N GLU A 209 -7.31 -35.06 22.63
CA GLU A 209 -6.24 -36.05 22.45
C GLU A 209 -5.76 -36.60 23.79
N MET A 210 -5.50 -35.73 24.76
CA MET A 210 -5.10 -36.13 26.10
C MET A 210 -6.19 -36.93 26.82
N LEU A 211 -7.47 -36.55 26.67
CA LEU A 211 -8.61 -37.29 27.21
C LEU A 211 -8.82 -38.65 26.55
N ALA A 212 -8.48 -38.81 25.27
CA ALA A 212 -8.59 -40.08 24.57
C ALA A 212 -7.58 -41.13 25.09
N HIS A 213 -6.44 -40.68 25.62
CA HIS A 213 -5.40 -41.53 26.20
C HIS A 213 -5.43 -41.57 27.74
N PHE A 214 -6.42 -40.93 28.35
CA PHE A 214 -6.54 -40.87 29.80
C PHE A 214 -7.06 -42.20 30.37
N SER A 215 -6.30 -42.76 31.31
CA SER A 215 -6.72 -43.88 32.16
C SER A 215 -6.63 -43.43 33.62
N PRO A 216 -7.70 -43.56 34.42
CA PRO A 216 -7.67 -43.20 35.83
C PRO A 216 -6.57 -43.90 36.63
N GLU A 217 -6.16 -45.10 36.25
CA GLU A 217 -5.15 -45.88 36.96
C GLU A 217 -3.75 -45.81 36.33
N ASP A 218 -3.66 -45.71 35.00
CA ASP A 218 -2.38 -45.81 34.27
C ASP A 218 -1.75 -44.47 33.86
N SER A 219 -2.52 -43.37 33.85
CA SER A 219 -1.97 -42.05 33.47
C SER A 219 -1.03 -41.49 34.55
N THR A 220 0.07 -40.89 34.11
CA THR A 220 1.06 -40.33 35.04
C THR A 220 0.53 -39.08 35.74
N ASP A 221 1.08 -38.74 36.91
CA ASP A 221 0.69 -37.52 37.62
C ASP A 221 0.97 -36.24 36.82
N ALA A 222 2.00 -36.26 35.95
CA ALA A 222 2.28 -35.17 35.03
C ALA A 222 1.17 -35.03 33.97
N ASP A 223 0.66 -36.13 33.41
CA ASP A 223 -0.44 -36.11 32.45
C ASP A 223 -1.73 -35.61 33.10
N ARG A 224 -2.01 -36.03 34.35
CA ARG A 224 -3.18 -35.57 35.12
C ARG A 224 -3.15 -34.07 35.39
N GLU A 225 -1.98 -33.53 35.73
CA GLU A 225 -1.81 -32.08 35.96
C GLU A 225 -1.98 -31.31 34.65
N LEU A 226 -1.36 -31.77 33.57
CA LEU A 226 -1.47 -31.15 32.25
C LEU A 226 -2.93 -31.11 31.76
N ILE A 227 -3.68 -32.21 31.91
CA ILE A 227 -5.10 -32.25 31.51
C ILE A 227 -5.93 -31.26 32.36
N ARG A 228 -5.62 -31.13 33.66
CA ARG A 228 -6.32 -30.17 34.54
C ARG A 228 -6.02 -28.72 34.15
N GLU A 229 -4.77 -28.42 33.81
CA GLU A 229 -4.35 -27.10 33.34
C GLU A 229 -5.05 -26.76 32.01
N LEU A 230 -5.04 -27.68 31.04
CA LEU A 230 -5.73 -27.53 29.76
C LEU A 230 -7.24 -27.33 29.92
N TYR A 231 -7.87 -28.05 30.85
CA TYR A 231 -9.26 -27.83 31.20
C TYR A 231 -9.50 -26.41 31.74
N GLY A 232 -8.64 -25.94 32.65
CA GLY A 232 -8.71 -24.58 33.19
C GLY A 232 -8.56 -23.51 32.12
N ASP A 233 -7.69 -23.75 31.13
CA ASP A 233 -7.49 -22.83 30.01
C ASP A 233 -8.67 -22.85 29.03
N CYS A 234 -9.25 -24.01 28.74
CA CYS A 234 -10.51 -24.11 27.98
C CYS A 234 -11.64 -23.31 28.65
N ASP A 235 -11.76 -23.33 29.98
CA ASP A 235 -12.78 -22.54 30.69
C ASP A 235 -12.56 -21.04 30.58
N LYS A 236 -11.31 -20.56 30.74
CA LYS A 236 -10.95 -19.15 30.53
C LYS A 236 -11.19 -18.69 29.10
N LEU A 237 -10.84 -19.53 28.13
CA LEU A 237 -11.08 -19.25 26.71
C LEU A 237 -12.58 -19.17 26.42
N ARG A 238 -13.40 -20.02 27.03
CA ARG A 238 -14.87 -19.96 26.88
C ARG A 238 -15.43 -18.63 27.36
N GLN A 239 -14.98 -18.12 28.50
CA GLN A 239 -15.36 -16.79 28.98
C GLN A 239 -14.96 -15.68 28.00
N THR A 240 -13.79 -15.80 27.39
CA THR A 240 -13.28 -14.85 26.38
C THR A 240 -14.13 -14.89 25.10
N VAL A 241 -14.47 -16.09 24.59
CA VAL A 241 -15.32 -16.26 23.41
C VAL A 241 -16.72 -15.70 23.63
N VAL A 242 -17.29 -15.90 24.83
CA VAL A 242 -18.58 -15.32 25.23
C VAL A 242 -18.54 -13.78 25.19
N GLN A 243 -17.46 -13.18 25.70
CA GLN A 243 -17.26 -11.74 25.63
C GLN A 243 -17.15 -11.26 24.17
N LEU A 244 -16.39 -11.98 23.33
CA LEU A 244 -16.28 -11.69 21.90
C LEU A 244 -17.64 -11.74 21.19
N ALA A 245 -18.48 -12.74 21.48
CA ALA A 245 -19.83 -12.83 20.91
C ALA A 245 -20.72 -11.64 21.34
N THR A 246 -20.53 -11.15 22.57
CA THR A 246 -21.29 -10.01 23.11
C THR A 246 -20.89 -8.69 22.44
N GLU A 247 -19.60 -8.52 22.16
CA GLU A 247 -19.01 -7.35 21.48
C GLU A 247 -19.11 -7.38 19.95
N THR A 248 -19.58 -8.49 19.38
CA THR A 248 -19.75 -8.66 17.94
C THR A 248 -21.19 -8.29 17.54
N GLU A 249 -21.30 -7.59 16.42
CA GLU A 249 -22.59 -7.15 15.87
C GLU A 249 -23.32 -8.33 15.22
N ASP A 250 -24.65 -8.31 15.21
CA ASP A 250 -25.46 -9.46 14.75
C ASP A 250 -25.36 -9.72 13.24
N ASN A 251 -24.86 -8.74 12.47
CA ASN A 251 -24.63 -8.80 11.03
C ASN A 251 -23.17 -9.14 10.65
N ASP A 252 -22.29 -9.36 11.64
CA ASP A 252 -20.90 -9.69 11.39
C ASP A 252 -20.76 -11.15 10.92
N SER A 253 -20.03 -11.38 9.83
CA SER A 253 -19.83 -12.72 9.28
C SER A 253 -19.06 -13.66 10.22
N SER A 254 -18.25 -13.11 11.13
CA SER A 254 -17.44 -13.89 12.09
C SER A 254 -18.25 -14.39 13.29
N LEU A 255 -19.47 -13.88 13.51
CA LEU A 255 -20.28 -14.24 14.66
C LEU A 255 -20.60 -15.74 14.70
N GLY A 256 -20.83 -16.37 13.54
CA GLY A 256 -21.08 -17.80 13.44
C GLY A 256 -19.91 -18.64 13.95
N ASP A 257 -18.68 -18.29 13.56
CA ASP A 257 -17.47 -18.99 13.98
C ASP A 257 -17.21 -18.83 15.49
N ILE A 258 -17.50 -17.65 16.04
CA ILE A 258 -17.39 -17.37 17.48
C ILE A 258 -18.37 -18.23 18.28
N LEU A 259 -19.62 -18.36 17.81
CA LEU A 259 -20.63 -19.18 18.48
C LEU A 259 -20.28 -20.67 18.40
N GLN A 260 -19.82 -21.15 17.23
CA GLN A 260 -19.38 -22.54 17.09
C GLN A 260 -18.22 -22.88 18.04
N ALA A 261 -17.23 -22.00 18.16
CA ALA A 261 -16.11 -22.19 19.08
C ALA A 261 -16.56 -22.26 20.56
N ASN A 262 -17.63 -21.56 20.93
CA ASN A 262 -18.22 -21.65 22.27
C ASN A 262 -18.87 -23.02 22.52
N ASP A 263 -19.63 -23.52 21.54
CA ASP A 263 -20.27 -24.82 21.62
C ASP A 263 -19.22 -25.95 21.71
N ASP A 264 -18.16 -25.87 20.92
CA ASP A 264 -17.07 -26.86 20.93
C ASP A 264 -16.30 -26.84 22.27
N LEU A 265 -16.02 -25.65 22.82
CA LEU A 265 -15.44 -25.52 24.17
C LEU A 265 -16.34 -26.12 25.23
N SER A 266 -17.64 -25.87 25.15
CA SER A 266 -18.61 -26.43 26.08
C SER A 266 -18.68 -27.95 25.98
N GLN A 267 -18.55 -28.52 24.78
CA GLN A 267 -18.50 -29.95 24.56
C GLN A 267 -17.25 -30.58 25.20
N VAL A 268 -16.06 -30.04 24.94
CA VAL A 268 -14.81 -30.62 25.49
C VAL A 268 -14.72 -30.48 27.01
N ILE A 269 -15.20 -29.36 27.57
CA ILE A 269 -15.31 -29.16 29.02
C ILE A 269 -16.21 -30.23 29.65
N ASN A 270 -17.36 -30.53 29.03
CA ASN A 270 -18.26 -31.58 29.51
C ASN A 270 -17.65 -32.99 29.35
N LEU A 271 -16.89 -33.24 28.29
CA LEU A 271 -16.16 -34.50 28.11
C LEU A 271 -15.11 -34.71 29.21
N TYR A 272 -14.33 -33.68 29.55
CA TYR A 272 -13.40 -33.73 30.69
C TYR A 272 -14.13 -34.09 31.99
N LYS A 273 -15.22 -33.40 32.33
CA LYS A 273 -15.99 -33.67 33.55
C LYS A 273 -16.55 -35.10 33.60
N LYS A 274 -16.93 -35.63 32.45
CA LYS A 274 -17.43 -37.00 32.35
C LYS A 274 -16.31 -38.04 32.54
N ILE A 275 -15.15 -37.84 31.91
CA ILE A 275 -14.06 -38.81 31.87
C ILE A 275 -13.20 -38.75 33.13
N VAL A 276 -12.86 -37.55 33.62
CA VAL A 276 -11.91 -37.34 34.71
C VAL A 276 -12.62 -37.18 36.05
N GLU A 277 -13.71 -36.40 36.11
CA GLU A 277 -14.46 -36.19 37.36
C GLU A 277 -15.57 -37.23 37.60
N GLY A 278 -15.80 -38.13 36.64
CA GLY A 278 -16.75 -39.24 36.76
C GLY A 278 -18.23 -38.81 36.81
N GLN A 279 -18.58 -37.61 36.33
CA GLN A 279 -19.97 -37.15 36.34
C GLN A 279 -20.81 -37.86 35.26
N THR A 280 -21.61 -38.85 35.65
CA THR A 280 -22.73 -39.35 34.85
C THR A 280 -23.90 -38.36 34.94
N MET A 281 -24.18 -37.62 33.87
CA MET A 281 -25.45 -36.93 33.70
C MET A 281 -26.57 -37.98 33.65
N ASN A 282 -27.36 -38.07 34.73
CA ASN A 282 -28.71 -38.62 34.68
C ASN A 282 -29.66 -37.48 35.07
N GLY A 283 -30.66 -37.25 34.20
CA GLY A 283 -31.38 -35.98 34.12
C GLY A 283 -32.55 -35.76 35.10
N GLU A 284 -33.10 -34.55 34.94
CA GLU A 284 -34.41 -34.03 35.34
C GLU A 284 -34.77 -33.83 36.83
N ALA A 285 -35.29 -32.61 37.06
CA ALA A 285 -36.20 -32.13 38.11
C ALA A 285 -35.65 -31.90 39.54
N GLY A 286 -35.62 -30.62 39.92
CA GLY A 286 -35.62 -30.20 41.33
C GLY A 286 -34.89 -28.89 41.58
N GLY A 287 -35.59 -27.75 41.42
CA GLY A 287 -35.03 -26.45 41.71
C GLY A 287 -34.68 -26.27 43.20
N HIS A 288 -33.59 -25.56 43.46
CA HIS A 288 -33.55 -24.50 44.48
C HIS A 288 -32.41 -23.52 44.19
N GLN A 289 -32.77 -22.25 44.30
CA GLN A 289 -31.93 -21.07 44.10
C GLN A 289 -30.82 -21.00 45.16
N THR A 290 -29.64 -20.51 44.78
CA THR A 290 -28.86 -19.62 45.65
C THR A 290 -28.18 -18.57 44.79
N GLN A 291 -28.49 -17.33 45.11
CA GLN A 291 -28.14 -16.11 44.40
C GLN A 291 -26.64 -15.78 44.54
N THR A 292 -26.03 -15.40 43.43
CA THR A 292 -24.99 -14.36 43.44
C THR A 292 -25.22 -13.47 42.21
N SER A 293 -26.08 -12.46 42.40
CA SER A 293 -26.22 -11.29 41.52
C SER A 293 -24.88 -10.56 41.46
N VAL A 294 -24.34 -10.20 40.30
CA VAL A 294 -24.71 -9.01 39.51
C VAL A 294 -24.17 -9.18 38.07
N SER A 295 -24.94 -8.74 37.08
CA SER A 295 -24.63 -8.69 35.62
C SER A 295 -25.08 -9.86 34.72
N ALA A 296 -26.24 -10.48 35.00
CA ALA A 296 -26.88 -11.46 34.09
C ALA A 296 -27.95 -10.84 33.14
N GLY A 297 -28.43 -9.63 33.42
CA GLY A 297 -29.59 -9.03 32.73
C GLY A 297 -29.39 -8.62 31.27
N LYS A 298 -28.15 -8.62 30.75
CA LYS A 298 -27.86 -8.38 29.32
C LYS A 298 -27.66 -9.67 28.52
N PHE A 299 -27.43 -10.79 29.19
CA PHE A 299 -27.06 -12.06 28.54
C PHE A 299 -28.30 -12.85 28.07
N GLU A 300 -29.38 -12.79 28.85
CA GLU A 300 -30.62 -13.54 28.60
C GLU A 300 -31.44 -12.95 27.43
N ALA A 301 -31.39 -11.63 27.24
CA ALA A 301 -32.13 -10.94 26.18
C ALA A 301 -31.54 -11.15 24.77
N LYS A 302 -30.25 -11.52 24.64
CA LYS A 302 -29.59 -11.73 23.35
C LYS A 302 -29.67 -13.20 22.90
N LEU A 303 -29.61 -14.15 23.84
CA LEU A 303 -29.83 -15.59 23.59
C LEU A 303 -31.24 -15.91 23.10
N GLN A 304 -32.26 -15.19 23.59
CA GLN A 304 -33.65 -15.42 23.17
C GLN A 304 -33.94 -14.98 21.73
N LYS A 305 -33.08 -14.15 21.11
CA LYS A 305 -33.16 -13.79 19.69
C LYS A 305 -32.47 -14.78 18.75
N MET A 306 -31.48 -15.54 19.21
CA MET A 306 -30.76 -16.53 18.37
C MET A 306 -31.57 -17.81 18.11
N CYS A 307 -32.52 -18.16 18.97
CA CYS A 307 -33.35 -19.37 18.80
C CYS A 307 -34.39 -19.25 17.66
N VAL A 308 -34.62 -18.04 17.12
CA VAL A 308 -35.59 -17.78 16.04
C VAL A 308 -35.03 -18.15 14.66
N PHE A 309 -33.71 -18.14 14.48
CA PHE A 309 -33.10 -18.39 13.16
C PHE A 309 -33.05 -19.88 12.77
N SER A 310 -33.19 -20.80 13.74
CA SER A 310 -33.13 -22.25 13.49
C SER A 310 -34.45 -22.87 13.01
N LYS A 311 -35.57 -22.13 12.99
CA LYS A 311 -36.92 -22.70 12.71
C LYS A 311 -37.45 -22.48 11.29
N HIS A 312 -36.81 -21.64 10.48
CA HIS A 312 -37.32 -21.31 9.13
C HIS A 312 -36.86 -22.26 8.01
N PHE A 313 -35.89 -23.15 8.26
CA PHE A 313 -35.38 -24.05 7.21
C PHE A 313 -36.14 -25.37 7.07
N LEU A 314 -37.08 -25.67 7.99
CA LEU A 314 -37.89 -26.91 7.96
C LEU A 314 -39.36 -26.70 7.60
N CYS A 315 -39.80 -25.47 7.29
CA CYS A 315 -41.19 -25.18 6.90
C CYS A 315 -41.39 -24.99 5.38
N ALA A 316 -40.40 -25.39 4.57
CA ALA A 316 -40.48 -25.36 3.11
C ALA A 316 -40.81 -26.74 2.52
N LEU A 317 -41.73 -27.49 3.14
CA LEU A 317 -42.31 -28.71 2.57
C LEU A 317 -43.64 -29.04 3.28
N SER A 318 -44.67 -28.23 3.06
CA SER A 318 -46.07 -28.68 3.00
C SER A 318 -47.02 -27.54 2.60
N PHE A 319 -47.58 -27.69 1.40
CA PHE A 319 -48.93 -27.33 0.99
C PHE A 319 -49.30 -25.90 0.55
N SER A 320 -49.67 -25.83 -0.74
CA SER A 320 -50.34 -24.79 -1.50
C SER A 320 -51.66 -24.27 -0.91
N LEU A 321 -51.98 -22.97 -1.09
CA LEU A 321 -53.08 -22.45 -1.95
C LEU A 321 -53.28 -20.91 -1.80
N GLU A 322 -53.38 -20.24 -2.96
CA GLU A 322 -54.28 -19.13 -3.34
C GLU A 322 -54.23 -17.68 -2.74
N ALA A 323 -53.75 -16.76 -3.60
CA ALA A 323 -54.46 -15.67 -4.31
C ALA A 323 -55.01 -14.36 -3.65
N THR A 324 -54.64 -13.26 -4.33
CA THR A 324 -55.43 -12.10 -4.84
C THR A 324 -55.35 -10.68 -4.20
N SER A 325 -55.07 -9.71 -5.10
CA SER A 325 -55.67 -8.36 -5.26
C SER A 325 -55.08 -7.08 -4.59
N THR A 326 -54.69 -6.13 -5.46
CA THR A 326 -54.54 -4.65 -5.32
C THR A 326 -55.93 -3.93 -5.36
N PRO A 327 -56.16 -2.58 -5.43
CA PRO A 327 -55.27 -1.38 -5.61
C PRO A 327 -55.72 0.04 -5.01
N ILE A 328 -54.98 1.14 -5.35
CA ILE A 328 -55.36 2.60 -5.63
C ILE A 328 -55.79 3.54 -4.43
N ILE A 329 -55.36 4.81 -4.20
CA ILE A 329 -55.53 6.20 -4.81
C ILE A 329 -54.52 7.17 -4.09
N SER A 330 -53.70 8.08 -4.66
CA SER A 330 -53.79 9.38 -5.43
C SER A 330 -54.08 10.71 -4.69
N GLU A 331 -53.35 11.78 -5.11
CA GLU A 331 -53.57 13.25 -5.02
C GLU A 331 -53.27 14.03 -3.70
N GLY A 332 -52.72 15.25 -3.69
CA GLY A 332 -52.23 16.17 -4.73
C GLY A 332 -51.95 17.60 -4.16
N ILE A 333 -50.86 18.22 -4.64
CA ILE A 333 -50.70 19.64 -5.07
C ILE A 333 -51.01 20.81 -4.10
N HIS A 334 -50.04 21.74 -3.92
CA HIS A 334 -50.17 23.17 -4.34
C HIS A 334 -48.85 23.96 -4.23
N ALA A 335 -48.58 24.73 -5.30
CA ALA A 335 -47.47 25.65 -5.51
C ALA A 335 -47.95 27.11 -5.45
N TRP A 336 -47.06 28.08 -5.21
CA TRP A 336 -47.00 29.34 -5.97
C TRP A 336 -45.65 30.08 -5.82
N SER A 337 -45.39 30.88 -6.84
CA SER A 337 -44.18 31.51 -7.38
C SER A 337 -43.80 32.91 -6.84
N ALA A 338 -42.62 33.38 -7.27
CA ALA A 338 -42.01 34.71 -7.12
C ALA A 338 -42.77 35.88 -7.80
N PRO A 339 -42.29 37.15 -7.71
CA PRO A 339 -41.40 37.70 -8.76
C PRO A 339 -40.36 38.79 -8.36
N LEU A 340 -39.51 39.16 -9.34
CA LEU A 340 -38.38 40.12 -9.37
C LEU A 340 -38.76 41.63 -9.55
N SER A 341 -37.84 42.55 -9.20
CA SER A 341 -37.59 43.85 -9.91
C SER A 341 -36.29 44.62 -9.50
N ILE A 342 -35.34 44.69 -10.44
CA ILE A 342 -34.58 45.81 -11.08
C ILE A 342 -34.39 47.21 -10.39
N LYS A 343 -33.10 47.68 -10.27
CA LYS A 343 -32.41 48.91 -10.84
C LYS A 343 -31.51 49.78 -9.92
N SER A 344 -30.41 50.28 -10.53
CA SER A 344 -29.69 51.58 -10.33
C SER A 344 -28.69 51.71 -9.15
N GLN A 345 -27.53 52.39 -9.16
CA GLN A 345 -26.64 53.09 -10.13
C GLN A 345 -25.38 53.55 -9.32
N ALA A 346 -24.27 53.86 -10.01
CA ALA A 346 -22.92 54.19 -9.50
C ALA A 346 -22.74 55.62 -8.90
N ASP A 347 -21.67 55.85 -8.12
CA ASP A 347 -20.60 56.85 -8.40
C ASP A 347 -19.53 57.01 -7.27
N ASP A 348 -18.26 56.97 -7.70
CA ASP A 348 -17.04 57.76 -7.38
C ASP A 348 -16.52 58.10 -5.95
N SER A 349 -15.38 57.46 -5.59
CA SER A 349 -13.97 57.99 -5.46
C SER A 349 -13.59 59.14 -4.46
N PRO A 350 -12.30 59.47 -4.18
CA PRO A 350 -11.19 58.75 -3.48
C PRO A 350 -10.33 59.64 -2.48
N LEU A 351 -9.10 59.17 -2.12
CA LEU A 351 -7.90 59.88 -1.53
C LEU A 351 -7.78 59.90 0.02
N LEU A 352 -6.63 59.71 0.71
CA LEU A 352 -5.19 60.06 0.56
C LEU A 352 -4.31 59.03 1.34
N ARG A 353 -3.14 58.54 0.89
CA ARG A 353 -1.80 59.11 0.61
C ARG A 353 -0.94 59.41 1.85
N SER A 354 0.25 58.77 1.95
CA SER A 354 1.51 59.25 2.59
C SER A 354 2.46 58.06 2.83
N LEU A 355 3.79 58.03 2.62
CA LEU A 355 4.84 58.91 2.09
C LEU A 355 6.11 58.02 1.87
N SER A 356 6.94 58.36 0.88
CA SER A 356 8.37 58.00 0.81
C SER A 356 9.20 59.30 0.85
N PRO A 357 10.50 59.24 1.20
CA PRO A 357 11.53 59.84 0.33
C PRO A 357 12.83 59.00 0.24
N VAL A 358 13.34 58.70 -0.97
CA VAL A 358 14.42 59.37 -1.75
C VAL A 358 15.87 59.04 -1.32
N LEU A 359 16.65 58.60 -2.33
CA LEU A 359 18.06 58.15 -2.39
C LEU A 359 19.12 59.24 -2.12
N PRO A 360 20.41 58.82 -2.03
CA PRO A 360 21.48 59.48 -2.78
C PRO A 360 22.13 58.56 -3.84
N LEU A 361 22.50 59.19 -4.94
CA LEU A 361 23.18 58.67 -6.13
C LEU A 361 24.70 58.65 -5.92
N SER A 362 25.38 57.56 -6.29
CA SER A 362 26.84 57.59 -6.50
C SER A 362 27.27 56.62 -7.62
N GLN A 363 27.54 57.23 -8.77
CA GLN A 363 28.63 57.00 -9.73
C GLN A 363 28.92 55.59 -10.28
N SER A 364 28.79 55.51 -11.61
CA SER A 364 29.22 54.44 -12.51
C SER A 364 30.74 54.36 -12.66
N SER A 365 31.29 53.14 -12.59
CA SER A 365 32.55 52.74 -13.22
C SER A 365 32.34 51.37 -13.92
N PRO A 366 32.98 51.13 -15.07
CA PRO A 366 32.65 50.00 -15.94
C PRO A 366 33.42 48.73 -15.55
N GLY A 367 32.74 47.58 -15.62
CA GLY A 367 33.38 46.26 -15.61
C GLY A 367 33.45 45.56 -14.24
N ARG A 368 32.33 45.05 -13.74
CA ARG A 368 32.31 43.92 -12.80
C ARG A 368 31.13 43.02 -13.12
N GLY A 369 31.39 41.74 -13.32
CA GLY A 369 30.40 40.73 -13.69
C GLY A 369 29.19 40.77 -12.76
N GLN A 370 28.01 40.60 -13.36
CA GLN A 370 26.72 40.56 -12.67
C GLN A 370 26.80 39.60 -11.48
N GLU A 371 26.70 40.12 -10.26
CA GLU A 371 26.83 39.31 -9.05
C GLU A 371 25.63 38.37 -8.95
N VAL A 372 25.88 37.08 -9.15
CA VAL A 372 24.85 36.03 -9.11
C VAL A 372 24.36 35.92 -7.68
N SER A 373 23.14 36.40 -7.38
CA SER A 373 22.56 36.31 -6.04
C SER A 373 21.40 35.32 -6.02
N LEU A 374 21.42 34.42 -5.04
CA LEU A 374 20.33 33.49 -4.72
C LEU A 374 19.56 33.88 -3.45
N ALA A 375 19.90 35.01 -2.82
CA ALA A 375 19.37 35.39 -1.51
C ALA A 375 17.84 35.40 -1.48
N ASN A 376 17.21 35.95 -2.53
CA ASN A 376 15.76 36.15 -2.62
C ASN A 376 15.00 35.00 -3.30
N VAL A 377 15.69 33.93 -3.74
CA VAL A 377 15.06 32.80 -4.42
C VAL A 377 14.68 31.74 -3.39
N PHE A 378 13.39 31.48 -3.26
CA PHE A 378 12.82 30.40 -2.44
C PHE A 378 11.85 29.59 -3.30
N VAL A 379 11.97 28.28 -3.24
CA VAL A 379 11.16 27.33 -4.01
C VAL A 379 10.51 26.38 -3.01
N PRO A 380 9.18 26.44 -2.82
CA PRO A 380 8.45 25.49 -1.96
C PRO A 380 8.46 24.07 -2.54
N LEU A 381 8.51 23.05 -1.67
CA LEU A 381 8.61 21.64 -2.08
C LEU A 381 7.43 21.18 -2.96
N ASP A 382 6.22 21.67 -2.68
CA ASP A 382 4.97 21.37 -3.38
C ASP A 382 4.92 21.92 -4.82
N THR A 383 5.75 22.92 -5.12
CA THR A 383 5.83 23.52 -6.47
C THR A 383 6.82 22.79 -7.39
N ILE A 384 7.65 21.90 -6.84
CA ILE A 384 8.69 21.20 -7.59
C ILE A 384 8.07 20.05 -8.39
N LYS A 385 8.22 20.11 -9.71
CA LYS A 385 7.91 18.97 -10.59
C LYS A 385 9.16 18.12 -10.80
N PRO A 386 9.14 16.82 -10.47
CA PRO A 386 10.27 15.93 -10.70
C PRO A 386 10.52 15.75 -12.19
N SER A 387 11.80 15.81 -12.59
CA SER A 387 12.22 15.53 -13.96
C SER A 387 12.25 14.03 -14.29
N LYS A 388 12.48 13.72 -15.57
CA LYS A 388 12.69 12.35 -16.04
C LYS A 388 14.16 11.90 -15.92
N VAL A 389 15.05 12.81 -15.52
CA VAL A 389 16.48 12.53 -15.34
C VAL A 389 16.65 11.59 -14.14
N CYS A 390 17.48 10.56 -14.30
CA CYS A 390 17.78 9.64 -13.20
C CYS A 390 18.40 10.41 -12.01
N PRO A 391 17.98 10.12 -10.77
CA PRO A 391 18.61 10.70 -9.60
C PRO A 391 20.08 10.30 -9.52
N VAL A 392 20.90 11.17 -8.96
CA VAL A 392 22.35 10.95 -8.82
C VAL A 392 22.68 10.68 -7.37
N THR A 393 23.40 9.58 -7.12
CA THR A 393 23.86 9.22 -5.79
C THR A 393 25.05 10.09 -5.40
N ALA A 394 24.84 10.99 -4.44
CA ALA A 394 25.92 11.79 -3.88
C ALA A 394 26.72 11.00 -2.85
N TYR A 395 26.04 10.21 -2.01
CA TYR A 395 26.63 9.43 -0.93
C TYR A 395 25.86 8.12 -0.73
N ASP A 396 26.55 7.01 -0.54
CA ASP A 396 25.97 5.70 -0.18
C ASP A 396 26.99 4.86 0.60
N LYS A 397 26.97 4.97 1.93
CA LYS A 397 27.79 4.15 2.84
C LYS A 397 27.08 3.98 4.18
N ASN A 398 27.39 2.88 4.87
CA ASN A 398 26.88 2.60 6.22
C ASN A 398 25.35 2.59 6.33
N GLY A 399 24.64 2.26 5.23
CA GLY A 399 23.18 2.30 5.16
C GLY A 399 22.59 3.71 5.10
N VAL A 400 23.41 4.77 5.02
CA VAL A 400 22.95 6.15 4.82
C VAL A 400 23.17 6.53 3.36
N ARG A 401 22.10 6.95 2.68
CA ARG A 401 22.12 7.29 1.26
C ARG A 401 21.62 8.71 1.02
N VAL A 402 22.31 9.46 0.18
CA VAL A 402 21.92 10.80 -0.28
C VAL A 402 21.79 10.80 -1.80
N LEU A 403 20.58 11.06 -2.28
CA LEU A 403 20.21 11.11 -3.69
C LEU A 403 19.86 12.54 -4.09
N LEU A 404 20.32 12.98 -5.26
CA LEU A 404 19.97 14.27 -5.85
C LEU A 404 18.97 14.04 -6.98
N HIS A 405 17.75 14.52 -6.78
CA HIS A 405 16.71 14.55 -7.80
C HIS A 405 16.70 15.92 -8.48
N PHE A 406 16.56 15.94 -9.80
CA PHE A 406 16.51 17.18 -10.58
C PHE A 406 15.06 17.55 -10.89
N ALA A 407 14.71 18.83 -10.76
CA ALA A 407 13.39 19.34 -11.15
C ALA A 407 13.33 19.62 -12.66
N THR A 408 12.13 19.53 -13.25
CA THR A 408 11.90 19.92 -14.65
C THR A 408 12.05 21.42 -14.86
N ASP A 409 11.38 22.21 -14.01
CA ASP A 409 11.23 23.65 -14.17
C ASP A 409 12.33 24.43 -13.41
N SER A 410 12.77 25.56 -13.99
CA SER A 410 13.62 26.54 -13.28
C SER A 410 12.75 27.58 -12.57
N PRO A 411 13.25 28.27 -11.52
CA PRO A 411 12.49 29.32 -10.86
C PRO A 411 12.10 30.45 -11.85
N PRO A 412 10.92 31.07 -11.70
CA PRO A 412 10.46 32.13 -12.60
C PRO A 412 11.49 33.25 -12.75
N GLY A 413 11.82 33.60 -14.00
CA GLY A 413 12.82 34.64 -14.31
C GLY A 413 14.28 34.26 -14.07
N ARG A 414 14.57 33.00 -13.70
CA ARG A 414 15.91 32.48 -13.43
C ARG A 414 16.19 31.17 -14.17
N PRO A 415 16.25 31.20 -15.52
CA PRO A 415 16.56 30.00 -16.32
C PRO A 415 17.99 29.49 -16.11
N ASP A 416 18.86 30.31 -15.49
CA ASP A 416 20.21 29.94 -15.12
C ASP A 416 20.29 29.14 -13.81
N VAL A 417 19.16 28.81 -13.18
CA VAL A 417 19.10 28.14 -11.88
C VAL A 417 18.52 26.73 -12.00
N LEU A 418 19.32 25.73 -11.64
CA LEU A 418 18.88 24.34 -11.46
C LEU A 418 18.29 24.15 -10.06
N VAL A 419 17.08 23.59 -10.00
CA VAL A 419 16.44 23.16 -8.75
C VAL A 419 16.67 21.67 -8.56
N MET A 420 17.15 21.30 -7.37
CA MET A 420 17.39 19.93 -6.97
C MET A 420 16.76 19.63 -5.62
N VAL A 421 16.35 18.38 -5.42
CA VAL A 421 15.88 17.87 -4.12
C VAL A 421 16.87 16.80 -3.66
N ALA A 422 17.58 17.10 -2.58
CA ALA A 422 18.41 16.11 -1.90
C ALA A 422 17.52 15.26 -0.99
N SER A 423 17.41 13.97 -1.31
CA SER A 423 16.68 12.97 -0.52
C SER A 423 17.67 12.13 0.27
N MET A 424 17.56 12.14 1.59
CA MET A 424 18.42 11.39 2.51
C MET A 424 17.61 10.25 3.13
N LEU A 425 18.15 9.04 3.06
CA LEU A 425 17.50 7.81 3.49
C LEU A 425 18.39 7.04 4.46
N ASN A 426 17.75 6.31 5.38
CA ASN A 426 18.43 5.42 6.33
C ASN A 426 17.92 3.98 6.18
N THR A 427 18.81 3.09 5.75
CA THR A 427 18.62 1.63 5.73
C THR A 427 19.48 0.94 6.80
N ALA A 428 20.18 1.69 7.65
CA ALA A 428 20.93 1.14 8.77
C ALA A 428 20.00 0.70 9.91
N THR A 429 20.45 -0.29 10.69
CA THR A 429 19.75 -0.78 11.88
C THR A 429 19.76 0.22 13.05
N GLN A 430 20.57 1.28 12.95
CA GLN A 430 20.70 2.34 13.96
C GLN A 430 20.07 3.66 13.45
N PRO A 431 19.56 4.50 14.36
CA PRO A 431 19.05 5.81 13.99
C PRO A 431 20.19 6.75 13.58
N VAL A 432 19.88 7.70 12.70
CA VAL A 432 20.82 8.74 12.26
C VAL A 432 20.34 10.08 12.79
N LYS A 433 21.21 10.83 13.48
CA LYS A 433 20.89 12.13 14.07
C LYS A 433 21.85 13.21 13.60
N ASN A 434 21.51 14.47 13.90
CA ASN A 434 22.36 15.64 13.65
C ASN A 434 22.82 15.74 12.18
N ILE A 435 21.93 15.41 11.24
CA ILE A 435 22.25 15.40 9.82
C ILE A 435 22.40 16.84 9.31
N VAL A 436 23.57 17.14 8.76
CA VAL A 436 23.90 18.43 8.15
C VAL A 436 24.57 18.19 6.80
N LEU A 437 23.92 18.64 5.73
CA LEU A 437 24.49 18.68 4.38
C LEU A 437 24.97 20.09 4.06
N GLN A 438 26.21 20.19 3.58
CA GLN A 438 26.80 21.40 3.04
C GLN A 438 27.25 21.15 1.61
N ALA A 439 27.13 22.15 0.74
CA ALA A 439 27.61 22.08 -0.63
C ALA A 439 28.45 23.30 -1.01
N ALA A 440 29.43 23.09 -1.87
CA ALA A 440 30.31 24.10 -2.43
C ALA A 440 30.45 23.88 -3.94
N VAL A 441 30.46 24.98 -4.68
CA VAL A 441 30.55 25.00 -6.15
C VAL A 441 31.64 26.00 -6.59
N PRO A 442 32.09 25.98 -7.85
CA PRO A 442 33.10 26.90 -8.35
C PRO A 442 32.66 28.36 -8.17
N ARG A 443 33.62 29.28 -8.13
CA ARG A 443 33.36 30.71 -7.86
C ARG A 443 32.46 31.38 -8.92
N THR A 444 32.41 30.83 -10.13
CA THR A 444 31.55 31.27 -11.23
C THR A 444 30.08 30.93 -11.01
N MET A 445 29.78 30.06 -10.04
CA MET A 445 28.45 29.57 -9.71
C MET A 445 28.08 29.93 -8.27
N LYS A 446 26.80 29.78 -7.92
CA LYS A 446 26.32 29.90 -6.54
C LYS A 446 25.40 28.75 -6.19
N VAL A 447 25.56 28.23 -4.99
CA VAL A 447 24.66 27.21 -4.44
C VAL A 447 23.97 27.77 -3.20
N LYS A 448 22.67 27.49 -3.06
CA LYS A 448 21.87 27.81 -1.88
C LYS A 448 21.13 26.56 -1.44
N LEU A 449 21.27 26.19 -0.17
CA LEU A 449 20.50 25.13 0.45
C LEU A 449 19.38 25.80 1.26
N GLN A 450 18.15 25.36 1.04
CA GLN A 450 17.04 25.72 1.92
C GLN A 450 17.07 24.85 3.19
N PRO A 451 16.31 25.21 4.24
CA PRO A 451 16.20 24.37 5.43
C PRO A 451 15.74 22.94 5.07
N PRO A 452 16.34 21.90 5.67
CA PRO A 452 15.90 20.52 5.45
C PRO A 452 14.55 20.25 6.15
N SER A 453 13.83 19.22 5.71
CA SER A 453 12.58 18.79 6.34
C SER A 453 12.77 18.23 7.76
N GLY A 454 13.97 17.80 8.10
CA GLY A 454 14.37 17.28 9.41
C GLY A 454 15.88 17.10 9.50
N THR A 455 16.36 16.71 10.67
CA THR A 455 17.79 16.46 10.95
C THR A 455 18.05 15.07 11.54
N GLU A 456 17.01 14.23 11.63
CA GLU A 456 17.07 12.89 12.19
C GLU A 456 16.26 11.90 11.33
N LEU A 457 16.77 10.68 11.21
CA LEU A 457 16.12 9.55 10.56
C LEU A 457 16.08 8.37 11.55
N ALA A 458 14.90 7.76 11.69
CA ALA A 458 14.74 6.57 12.51
C ALA A 458 15.57 5.40 11.96
N SER A 459 15.84 4.40 12.80
CA SER A 459 16.40 3.12 12.36
C SER A 459 15.50 2.48 11.31
N PHE A 460 16.12 1.75 10.38
CA PHE A 460 15.38 1.02 9.35
C PHE A 460 14.37 0.06 9.99
N ASN A 461 13.11 0.16 9.54
CA ASN A 461 12.04 -0.73 9.96
C ASN A 461 11.43 -1.35 8.70
N PRO A 462 11.50 -2.68 8.52
CA PRO A 462 11.00 -3.35 7.32
C PRO A 462 9.47 -3.31 7.19
N ILE A 463 8.74 -2.97 8.26
CA ILE A 463 7.27 -2.95 8.30
C ILE A 463 6.73 -1.57 7.88
N LEU A 464 7.50 -0.50 8.11
CA LEU A 464 7.07 0.87 7.86
C LEU A 464 7.77 1.44 6.62
N PRO A 465 7.12 2.32 5.84
CA PRO A 465 7.78 3.04 4.77
C PRO A 465 9.03 3.78 5.27
N PRO A 466 10.17 3.70 4.56
CA PRO A 466 11.39 4.41 4.96
C PRO A 466 11.14 5.92 5.04
N ALA A 467 11.40 6.51 6.21
CA ALA A 467 11.39 7.96 6.36
C ALA A 467 12.53 8.59 5.52
N ALA A 468 12.29 9.78 5.00
CA ALA A 468 13.26 10.53 4.22
C ALA A 468 13.35 11.98 4.69
N ILE A 469 14.58 12.51 4.75
CA ILE A 469 14.80 13.95 4.86
C ILE A 469 14.94 14.50 3.45
N THR A 470 14.18 15.54 3.14
CA THR A 470 14.29 16.27 1.88
C THR A 470 14.89 17.64 2.14
N GLN A 471 15.81 18.06 1.27
CA GLN A 471 16.41 19.39 1.33
C GLN A 471 16.52 19.97 -0.08
N ILE A 472 15.93 21.14 -0.28
CA ILE A 472 15.94 21.81 -1.58
C ILE A 472 17.27 22.52 -1.78
N MET A 473 17.91 22.27 -2.92
CA MET A 473 19.16 22.88 -3.33
C MET A 473 18.97 23.66 -4.63
N LEU A 474 19.41 24.90 -4.65
CA LEU A 474 19.37 25.79 -5.81
C LEU A 474 20.80 26.04 -6.30
N LEU A 475 21.06 25.81 -7.59
CA LEU A 475 22.36 26.03 -8.20
C LEU A 475 22.24 27.02 -9.35
N ALA A 476 22.80 28.22 -9.19
CA ALA A 476 22.89 29.22 -10.24
C ALA A 476 24.19 29.07 -11.05
N ASN A 477 24.05 28.98 -12.37
CA ASN A 477 25.16 28.86 -13.33
C ASN A 477 24.93 29.77 -14.55
N PRO A 478 25.14 31.09 -14.42
CA PRO A 478 24.87 32.03 -15.51
C PRO A 478 25.85 31.92 -16.69
N LEU A 479 27.07 31.42 -16.44
CA LEU A 479 28.09 31.27 -17.48
C LEU A 479 27.95 29.94 -18.25
N LYS A 480 26.97 29.11 -17.87
CA LYS A 480 26.70 27.79 -18.46
C LYS A 480 27.92 26.86 -18.50
N GLU A 481 28.79 26.99 -17.51
CA GLU A 481 30.00 26.16 -17.40
C GLU A 481 29.67 24.76 -16.88
N LYS A 482 30.59 23.80 -17.07
CA LYS A 482 30.44 22.44 -16.54
C LYS A 482 30.35 22.48 -15.01
N VAL A 483 29.31 21.86 -14.46
CA VAL A 483 29.09 21.82 -13.01
C VAL A 483 29.95 20.75 -12.35
N ARG A 484 30.58 21.12 -11.23
CA ARG A 484 31.25 20.24 -10.28
C ARG A 484 30.89 20.70 -8.88
N MET A 485 30.26 19.86 -8.08
CA MET A 485 29.83 20.22 -6.72
C MET A 485 30.55 19.36 -5.70
N ARG A 486 31.16 19.99 -4.70
CA ARG A 486 31.67 19.29 -3.51
C ARG A 486 30.62 19.35 -2.42
N TYR A 487 30.45 18.26 -1.69
CA TYR A 487 29.59 18.22 -0.52
C TYR A 487 30.37 17.82 0.73
N LYS A 488 29.86 18.25 1.88
CA LYS A 488 30.25 17.76 3.19
C LYS A 488 28.99 17.33 3.91
N LEU A 489 28.93 16.06 4.29
CA LEU A 489 27.84 15.44 5.02
C LEU A 489 28.32 15.12 6.45
N ILE A 490 27.61 15.63 7.43
CA ILE A 490 27.90 15.39 8.86
C ILE A 490 26.67 14.74 9.46
N PHE A 491 26.84 13.66 10.21
CA PHE A 491 25.75 12.98 10.91
C PHE A 491 26.29 12.14 12.06
N THR A 492 25.42 11.69 12.95
CA THR A 492 25.72 10.71 14.00
C THR A 492 24.91 9.45 13.73
N LEU A 493 25.56 8.30 13.55
CA LEU A 493 24.90 7.00 13.39
C LEU A 493 25.03 6.23 14.70
N GLY A 494 23.90 6.01 15.38
CA GLY A 494 23.93 5.61 16.79
C GLY A 494 24.62 6.68 17.64
N GLU A 495 25.75 6.32 18.24
CA GLU A 495 26.59 7.22 19.06
C GLU A 495 27.85 7.73 18.32
N GLN A 496 28.11 7.23 17.11
CA GLN A 496 29.35 7.55 16.40
C GLN A 496 29.15 8.72 15.43
N PRO A 497 29.96 9.80 15.53
CA PRO A 497 29.91 10.91 14.59
C PRO A 497 30.68 10.58 13.30
N PHE A 498 30.10 10.96 12.16
CA PHE A 498 30.68 10.83 10.83
C PHE A 498 30.80 12.21 10.16
N THR A 499 31.87 12.39 9.38
CA THR A 499 32.08 13.57 8.53
C THR A 499 32.64 13.11 7.21
N GLU A 500 31.81 13.15 6.17
CA GLU A 500 32.12 12.65 4.84
C GLU A 500 32.19 13.81 3.87
N VAL A 501 33.22 13.82 3.03
CA VAL A 501 33.41 14.80 1.97
C VAL A 501 33.45 14.06 0.65
N GLY A 502 32.70 14.55 -0.33
CA GLY A 502 32.66 13.96 -1.65
C GLY A 502 32.44 14.99 -2.74
N GLU A 503 32.40 14.51 -3.97
CA GLU A 503 32.22 15.34 -5.15
C GLU A 503 31.22 14.68 -6.09
N VAL A 504 30.32 15.48 -6.64
CA VAL A 504 29.35 15.10 -7.66
C VAL A 504 29.68 15.86 -8.94
N ASN A 505 29.71 15.16 -10.07
CA ASN A 505 30.01 15.72 -11.38
C ASN A 505 28.92 15.41 -12.42
N ASP A 506 28.02 14.47 -12.13
CA ASP A 506 26.99 13.99 -13.05
C ASP A 506 25.75 14.88 -12.99
N PHE A 507 25.85 16.09 -13.52
CA PHE A 507 24.71 17.02 -13.61
C PHE A 507 24.08 16.97 -15.01
N PRO A 508 22.77 17.24 -15.13
CA PRO A 508 22.13 17.37 -16.43
C PRO A 508 22.77 18.50 -17.24
N PRO A 509 22.81 18.39 -18.59
CA PRO A 509 23.38 19.41 -19.45
C PRO A 509 22.76 20.79 -19.19
N VAL A 510 23.60 21.82 -19.08
CA VAL A 510 23.16 23.16 -18.67
C VAL A 510 22.15 23.78 -19.65
N ASP A 511 22.24 23.42 -20.93
CA ASP A 511 21.30 23.89 -21.96
C ASP A 511 19.88 23.32 -21.82
N LYS A 512 19.69 22.29 -20.99
CA LYS A 512 18.39 21.68 -20.72
C LYS A 512 17.74 22.15 -19.42
N TRP A 513 18.40 23.04 -18.66
CA TRP A 513 17.83 23.55 -17.42
C TRP A 513 16.53 24.31 -17.69
N GLY A 514 15.48 23.99 -16.93
CA GLY A 514 14.12 24.49 -17.16
C GLY A 514 13.27 23.68 -18.14
N ALA A 515 13.81 22.59 -18.67
CA ALA A 515 13.08 21.62 -19.51
C ALA A 515 13.60 20.17 -19.33
N LEU A 516 13.83 19.74 -18.09
CA LEU A 516 14.39 18.41 -17.74
C LEU A 516 13.36 17.27 -17.65
#